data_AF-A0A4V1G3F3-F1
#
_entry.id   AF-A0A4V1G3F3-F1
#
_cell.length_a   1.000
_cell.length_b   1.000
_cell.length_c   1.000
_cell.angle_alpha   90.00
_cell.angle_beta   90.00
_cell.angle_gamma   90.00
#
_symmetry.space_group_name_H-M   'P 1'
#
loop_
_entity.id
_entity.type
_entity.pdbx_description
1 polymer ?
#
loop_
_entity_poly.entity_id
_entity_poly.type
_entity_poly.pdbx_seq_one_letter_code
_entity_poly.pdbx_strand_id
1 'polypeptide(L)'
;MIELLPLSGIVHVLSLLLILTFLITSADSATYILSSMTTSGSLNPPFYVKMVWGILMASIAGVLLYTGGLEALQTASLISALPFTIILLLLVIAVIRMFKGEPLPIRKADVKRFKRLEEAVNKSRKQR
;
A
#
# COMPACT_ATOMS: atom_id res chain seq x y z
N MET A 1 10.94 -16.01 -24.46
CA MET A 1 9.48 -16.04 -24.71
C MET A 1 9.02 -14.87 -25.60
N ILE A 2 9.45 -13.63 -25.34
CA ILE A 2 9.08 -12.44 -26.17
C ILE A 2 9.61 -12.51 -27.60
N GLU A 3 10.73 -13.20 -27.82
CA GLU A 3 11.35 -13.39 -29.15
C GLU A 3 10.50 -14.20 -30.14
N LEU A 4 9.49 -14.93 -29.67
CA LEU A 4 8.60 -15.76 -30.49
C LEU A 4 7.39 -14.97 -31.05
N LEU A 5 7.22 -13.70 -30.67
CA LEU A 5 6.10 -12.87 -31.11
C LEU A 5 6.43 -12.10 -32.41
N PRO A 6 5.49 -11.98 -33.37
CA PRO A 6 5.65 -11.03 -34.47
C PRO A 6 5.74 -9.61 -33.87
N LEU A 7 6.71 -8.80 -34.34
CA LEU A 7 7.08 -7.48 -33.76
C LEU A 7 7.87 -7.53 -32.44
N SER A 8 8.61 -8.61 -32.17
CA SER A 8 9.43 -8.81 -30.96
C SER A 8 10.31 -7.61 -30.56
N GLY A 9 10.90 -6.89 -31.52
CA GLY A 9 11.73 -5.71 -31.24
C GLY A 9 10.97 -4.56 -30.57
N ILE A 10 9.74 -4.27 -30.99
CA ILE A 10 8.90 -3.21 -30.40
C ILE A 10 8.43 -3.64 -29.01
N VAL A 11 7.99 -4.90 -28.88
CA VAL A 11 7.52 -5.46 -27.60
C VAL A 11 8.65 -5.49 -26.56
N HIS A 12 9.89 -5.76 -26.97
CA HIS A 12 11.05 -5.73 -26.07
C HIS A 12 11.29 -4.33 -25.49
N VAL A 13 11.31 -3.30 -26.35
CA VAL A 13 11.48 -1.91 -25.92
C VAL A 13 10.35 -1.46 -24.99
N LEU A 14 9.09 -1.77 -25.35
CA LEU A 14 7.94 -1.47 -24.49
C LEU A 14 8.01 -2.18 -23.14
N SER A 15 8.42 -3.45 -23.11
CA SER A 15 8.56 -4.21 -21.87
C SER A 15 9.64 -3.62 -20.98
N LEU A 16 10.78 -3.21 -21.54
CA LEU A 16 11.85 -2.56 -20.79
C LEU A 16 11.36 -1.24 -20.18
N LEU A 17 10.66 -0.40 -20.97
CA LEU A 17 10.05 0.84 -20.47
C LEU A 17 9.05 0.59 -19.35
N LEU A 18 8.22 -0.45 -19.48
CA LEU A 18 7.24 -0.81 -18.46
C LEU A 18 7.90 -1.25 -17.15
N ILE A 19 8.92 -2.10 -17.24
CA ILE A 19 9.69 -2.55 -16.07
C ILE A 19 10.39 -1.37 -15.40
N LEU A 20 11.02 -0.48 -16.18
CA LEU A 20 11.71 0.70 -15.65
C LEU A 20 10.75 1.66 -14.95
N THR A 21 9.63 2.01 -15.59
CA THR A 21 8.63 2.92 -15.00
C THR A 21 7.98 2.35 -13.74
N PHE A 22 7.68 1.04 -13.73
CA PHE A 22 7.19 0.35 -12.54
C PHE A 22 8.22 0.34 -11.41
N LEU A 23 9.49 0.08 -11.74
CA LEU A 23 10.58 0.08 -10.76
C LEU A 23 10.79 1.48 -10.15
N ILE A 24 10.81 2.53 -10.97
CA ILE A 24 10.99 3.92 -10.51
C ILE A 24 9.84 4.34 -9.59
N THR A 25 8.60 4.09 -10.01
CA THR A 25 7.40 4.49 -9.23
C THR A 25 7.31 3.72 -7.90
N SER A 26 7.66 2.43 -7.92
CA SER A 26 7.72 1.59 -6.72
C SER A 26 8.83 2.05 -5.76
N ALA A 27 10.02 2.35 -6.28
CA ALA A 27 11.13 2.86 -5.49
C ALA A 27 10.82 4.23 -4.85
N ASP A 28 10.16 5.14 -5.58
CA ASP A 28 9.74 6.43 -5.04
C ASP A 28 8.75 6.25 -3.86
N SER A 29 7.75 5.38 -4.02
CA SER A 29 6.79 5.08 -2.96
C SER A 29 7.46 4.45 -1.73
N ALA A 30 8.41 3.53 -1.93
CA ALA A 30 9.14 2.88 -0.84
C ALA A 30 10.00 3.88 -0.05
N THR A 31 10.79 4.69 -0.76
CA THR A 31 11.65 5.71 -0.11
C THR A 31 10.82 6.77 0.61
N TYR A 32 9.65 7.15 0.09
CA TYR A 32 8.72 8.03 0.77
C TYR A 32 8.23 7.46 2.11
N ILE A 33 7.77 6.20 2.12
CA ILE A 33 7.27 5.56 3.35
C ILE A 33 8.38 5.42 4.40
N LEU A 34 9.56 4.95 4.00
CA LEU A 34 10.72 4.82 4.92
C LEU A 34 11.13 6.18 5.49
N SER A 35 11.11 7.23 4.65
CA SER A 35 11.43 8.58 5.10
C SER A 35 10.37 9.14 6.03
N SER A 36 9.09 8.88 5.78
CA SER A 36 8.00 9.28 6.67
C SER A 36 8.13 8.60 8.03
N MET A 37 8.36 7.28 8.06
CA MET A 37 8.55 6.51 9.30
C MET A 37 9.75 7.00 10.12
N THR A 38 10.84 7.40 9.46
CA THR A 38 12.05 7.92 10.13
C THR A 38 12.02 9.40 10.45
N THR A 39 10.94 10.11 10.08
CA THR A 39 10.71 11.52 10.39
C THR A 39 9.44 11.71 11.23
N SER A 40 9.21 10.78 12.17
CA SER A 40 8.07 10.79 13.10
C SER A 40 6.69 10.81 12.42
N GLY A 41 6.58 10.17 11.25
CA GLY A 41 5.34 10.11 10.47
C GLY A 41 5.03 11.38 9.69
N SER A 42 6.05 12.19 9.35
CA SER A 42 5.85 13.38 8.52
C SER A 42 5.20 13.03 7.19
N LEU A 43 4.15 13.76 6.81
CA LEU A 43 3.49 13.65 5.51
C LEU A 43 4.35 14.27 4.38
N ASN A 44 5.32 15.11 4.72
CA ASN A 44 6.26 15.70 3.78
C ASN A 44 7.69 15.49 4.30
N PRO A 45 8.24 14.27 4.17
CA PRO A 45 9.59 13.99 4.63
C PRO A 45 10.62 14.78 3.79
N PRO A 46 11.71 15.27 4.39
CA PRO A 46 12.73 16.06 3.70
C PRO A 46 13.39 15.25 2.57
N PHE A 47 13.75 15.95 1.48
CA PHE A 47 14.39 15.33 0.31
C PHE A 47 15.67 14.55 0.66
N TYR A 48 16.50 15.08 1.56
CA TYR A 48 17.74 14.42 1.98
C TYR A 48 17.48 13.03 2.59
N VAL A 49 16.42 12.87 3.39
CA VAL A 49 16.08 11.59 4.03
C VAL A 49 15.64 10.57 2.98
N LYS A 50 14.86 11.00 1.97
CA LYS A 50 14.48 10.16 0.82
C LYS A 50 15.70 9.68 0.04
N MET A 51 16.65 10.58 -0.20
CA MET A 51 17.88 10.26 -0.92
C MET A 51 18.75 9.26 -0.16
N VAL A 52 18.90 9.41 1.16
CA VAL A 52 19.65 8.47 2.01
C VAL A 52 19.02 7.07 1.93
N TRP A 53 17.70 6.95 2.09
CA TRP A 53 17.03 5.65 1.99
C TRP A 53 17.10 5.05 0.59
N GLY A 54 16.97 5.86 -0.46
CA GLY A 54 17.11 5.39 -1.84
C GLY A 54 18.50 4.82 -2.13
N ILE A 55 19.56 5.52 -1.69
CA ILE A 55 20.94 5.04 -1.84
C ILE A 55 21.15 3.76 -1.03
N LEU A 56 20.70 3.71 0.22
CA LEU A 56 20.83 2.51 1.05
C LEU A 56 20.15 1.28 0.43
N MET A 57 18.92 1.43 -0.08
CA MET A 57 18.21 0.35 -0.76
C MET A 57 18.95 -0.13 -2.01
N ALA A 58 19.44 0.79 -2.85
CA ALA A 58 20.22 0.46 -4.04
C ALA A 58 21.55 -0.22 -3.68
N SER A 59 22.24 0.25 -2.64
CA SER A 59 23.47 -0.35 -2.14
C SER A 59 23.25 -1.76 -1.60
N ILE A 60 22.22 -2.00 -0.79
CA ILE A 60 21.89 -3.33 -0.27
C ILE A 60 21.59 -4.29 -1.41
N ALA A 61 20.75 -3.88 -2.37
CA ALA A 61 20.43 -4.69 -3.54
C ALA A 61 21.68 -4.99 -4.38
N GLY A 62 22.53 -3.99 -4.62
CA GLY A 62 23.78 -4.13 -5.37
C GLY A 62 24.77 -5.07 -4.69
N VAL A 63 24.97 -4.96 -3.38
CA VAL A 63 25.87 -5.83 -2.60
C VAL A 63 25.36 -7.26 -2.59
N LEU A 64 24.06 -7.49 -2.33
CA LEU A 64 23.50 -8.85 -2.33
C LEU A 64 23.60 -9.52 -3.71
N LEU A 65 23.33 -8.76 -4.77
CA LEU A 65 23.45 -9.25 -6.13
C LEU A 65 24.91 -9.57 -6.48
N TYR A 66 25.86 -8.76 -6.01
CA TYR A 66 27.29 -8.98 -6.23
C TYR A 66 27.83 -10.20 -5.49
N THR A 67 27.40 -10.43 -4.24
CA THR A 67 27.98 -11.50 -3.40
C THR A 67 27.38 -12.88 -3.65
N GLY A 68 26.08 -12.96 -3.93
CA GLY A 68 25.39 -14.25 -4.10
C GLY A 68 24.29 -14.24 -5.16
N GLY A 69 24.29 -13.23 -6.04
CA GLY A 69 23.40 -13.18 -7.18
C GLY A 69 21.92 -13.13 -6.81
N LEU A 70 21.10 -13.71 -7.68
CA LEU A 70 19.65 -13.74 -7.51
C LEU A 70 19.22 -14.56 -6.28
N GLU A 71 19.93 -15.65 -5.99
CA GLU A 71 19.61 -16.54 -4.87
C GLU A 71 19.78 -15.84 -3.52
N ALA A 72 20.86 -15.06 -3.35
CA ALA A 72 21.04 -14.24 -2.15
C ALA A 72 19.94 -13.19 -1.98
N LEU A 73 19.51 -12.54 -3.07
CA LEU A 73 18.43 -11.56 -3.02
C LEU A 73 17.10 -12.20 -2.61
N GLN A 74 16.78 -13.37 -3.18
CA GLN A 74 15.57 -14.13 -2.83
C GLN A 74 15.59 -14.61 -1.38
N THR A 75 16.73 -15.12 -0.92
CA THR A 75 16.91 -15.60 0.45
C THR A 75 16.78 -14.47 1.47
N ALA A 76 17.44 -13.33 1.23
CA ALA A 76 17.33 -12.15 2.08
C ALA A 76 15.89 -11.62 2.15
N SER A 77 15.20 -11.57 0.99
CA SER A 77 13.78 -11.18 0.93
C SER A 77 12.89 -12.14 1.72
N LEU A 78 13.12 -13.45 1.64
CA LEU A 78 12.32 -14.46 2.36
C LEU A 78 12.51 -14.35 3.87
N ILE A 79 13.76 -14.25 4.32
CA ILE A 79 14.11 -14.11 5.74
C ILE A 79 13.52 -12.82 6.32
N SER A 80 13.53 -11.73 5.57
CA SER A 80 12.92 -10.45 6.01
C SER A 80 11.40 -10.48 6.00
N ALA A 81 10.76 -11.15 5.03
CA ALA A 81 9.31 -11.20 4.89
C ALA A 81 8.62 -12.00 6.00
N LEU A 82 9.25 -13.06 6.51
CA LEU A 82 8.66 -13.92 7.55
C LEU A 82 8.28 -13.16 8.85
N PRO A 83 9.20 -12.46 9.54
CA PRO A 83 8.83 -11.68 10.74
C PRO A 83 7.87 -10.54 10.41
N PHE A 84 8.00 -9.91 9.25
CA PHE A 84 7.08 -8.85 8.81
C PHE A 84 5.65 -9.36 8.62
N THR A 85 5.49 -10.60 8.15
CA THR A 85 4.18 -11.25 8.00
C THR A 85 3.47 -11.38 9.34
N ILE A 86 4.19 -11.71 10.42
CA ILE A 86 3.62 -11.77 11.77
C ILE A 86 3.10 -10.38 12.19
N ILE A 87 3.86 -9.33 11.92
CA ILE A 87 3.46 -7.94 12.19
C ILE A 87 2.19 -7.57 11.39
N LEU A 88 2.12 -7.96 10.13
CA LEU A 88 0.92 -7.73 9.30
C LEU A 88 -0.31 -8.46 9.83
N LEU A 89 -0.17 -9.70 10.32
CA LEU A 89 -1.29 -10.43 10.95
C LEU A 89 -1.78 -9.73 12.22
N LEU A 90 -0.86 -9.22 13.05
CA LEU A 90 -1.21 -8.43 14.23
C LEU A 90 -1.91 -7.13 13.84
N LEU A 91 -1.46 -6.46 12.78
CA LEU A 91 -2.09 -5.26 12.24
C LEU A 91 -3.53 -5.53 11.79
N VAL A 92 -3.78 -6.64 11.09
CA VAL A 92 -5.13 -7.05 10.68
C VAL A 92 -6.04 -7.25 11.90
N ILE A 93 -5.56 -7.94 12.94
CA ILE A 93 -6.31 -8.12 14.20
C ILE A 93 -6.60 -6.77 14.87
N ALA A 94 -5.62 -5.86 14.90
CA ALA A 94 -5.76 -4.53 15.47
C ALA A 94 -6.80 -3.69 14.72
N VAL A 95 -6.79 -3.71 13.38
CA VAL A 95 -7.78 -3.01 12.54
C VAL A 95 -9.19 -3.58 12.75
N ILE A 96 -9.35 -4.91 12.83
CA ILE A 96 -10.65 -5.53 13.11
C ILE A 96 -11.16 -5.10 14.50
N ARG A 97 -10.29 -5.05 15.51
CA ARG A 97 -10.64 -4.55 16.85
C ARG A 97 -11.02 -3.07 16.83
N MET A 98 -10.29 -2.25 16.08
CA MET A 98 -10.56 -0.82 15.90
C MET A 98 -11.96 -0.61 15.30
N PHE A 99 -12.30 -1.31 14.22
CA PHE A 99 -13.62 -1.20 13.61
C PHE A 99 -14.76 -1.73 14.50
N LYS A 100 -14.53 -2.78 15.30
CA LYS A 100 -15.54 -3.26 16.26
C LYS A 100 -15.80 -2.27 17.40
N GLY A 101 -14.83 -1.43 17.73
CA GLY A 101 -14.95 -0.39 18.76
C GLY A 101 -15.48 0.94 18.23
N GLU A 102 -15.59 1.12 16.92
CA GLU A 102 -16.04 2.37 16.32
C GLU A 102 -17.57 2.49 16.46
N PRO A 103 -18.08 3.49 17.21
CA PRO A 103 -19.51 3.70 17.30
C PRO A 103 -20.03 4.03 15.90
N LEU A 104 -21.11 3.37 15.48
CA LEU A 104 -21.72 3.66 14.20
C LEU A 104 -21.94 5.18 14.08
N PRO A 105 -21.65 5.80 12.93
CA PRO A 105 -21.81 7.25 12.70
C PRO A 105 -23.29 7.64 12.60
N ILE A 106 -24.17 7.01 13.38
CA ILE A 106 -25.56 7.36 13.52
C ILE A 106 -25.64 8.50 14.52
N ARG A 107 -25.63 9.74 13.99
CA ARG A 107 -25.92 10.92 14.81
C ARG A 107 -27.34 10.75 15.35
N LYS A 108 -27.57 11.04 16.64
CA LYS A 108 -28.91 10.95 17.26
C LYS A 108 -29.99 11.72 16.46
N ALA A 109 -29.58 12.76 15.73
CA ALA A 109 -30.44 13.52 14.83
C ALA A 109 -30.97 12.70 13.64
N ASP A 110 -30.15 11.79 13.09
CA ASP A 110 -30.53 10.94 11.95
C ASP A 110 -31.61 9.95 12.38
N VAL A 111 -31.46 9.32 13.56
CA VAL A 111 -32.49 8.44 14.13
C VAL A 111 -33.83 9.15 14.28
N LYS A 112 -33.81 10.39 14.77
CA LYS A 112 -35.04 11.20 14.94
C LYS A 112 -35.66 11.58 13.59
N ARG A 113 -34.85 11.87 12.58
CA ARG A 113 -35.30 12.16 11.22
C ARG A 113 -35.93 10.93 10.57
N PHE A 114 -35.34 9.75 10.72
CA PHE A 114 -35.91 8.48 10.23
C PHE A 114 -37.28 8.20 10.87
N LYS A 115 -37.41 8.34 12.20
CA LYS A 115 -38.71 8.18 12.88
C LYS A 115 -39.77 9.15 12.37
N ARG A 116 -39.41 10.43 12.19
CA ARG A 116 -40.34 11.45 11.65
C ARG A 116 -40.77 11.14 10.21
N LEU A 117 -39.87 10.66 9.38
CA LEU A 117 -40.18 10.25 8.00
C LEU A 117 -41.12 9.03 8.01
N GLU A 118 -40.88 8.06 8.89
CA GLU A 118 -41.72 6.88 9.04
C GLU A 118 -43.14 7.24 9.51
N GLU A 119 -43.26 8.14 10.48
CA GLU A 119 -44.54 8.69 10.93
C GLU A 119 -45.27 9.44 9.81
N ALA A 120 -44.56 10.27 9.03
CA ALA A 120 -45.14 11.01 7.90
C ALA A 120 -45.63 10.07 6.79
N VAL A 121 -44.84 9.05 6.44
CA VAL A 121 -45.22 8.03 5.44
C VAL A 121 -46.43 7.23 5.91
N ASN A 122 -46.46 6.80 7.17
CA ASN A 122 -47.58 6.01 7.71
C ASN A 122 -48.88 6.83 7.76
N LYS A 123 -48.79 8.13 8.08
CA LYS A 123 -49.94 9.05 8.06
C LYS A 123 -50.47 9.27 6.63
N SER A 124 -49.56 9.39 5.66
CA SER A 124 -49.89 9.52 4.24
C SER A 124 -50.56 8.26 3.67
N ARG A 125 -50.15 7.08 4.16
CA ARG A 125 -50.68 5.77 3.76
C ARG A 125 -52.07 5.47 4.34
N LYS A 126 -52.42 6.05 5.49
CA LYS A 126 -53.76 5.96 6.11
C LYS A 126 -54.80 6.90 5.50
N GLN A 127 -54.36 7.90 4.73
CA GLN A 127 -55.23 8.87 4.06
C GLN A 127 -55.56 8.51 2.60
N ARG A 128 -54.95 7.45 2.07
CA ARG A 128 -55.32 6.81 0.80
C ARG A 128 -56.11 5.54 1.09
#